data_AF-A0A3D9H683-F1
#
_entry.id   AF-A0A3D9H683-F1
#
_cell.length_a   1.000
_cell.length_b   1.000
_cell.length_c   1.000
_cell.angle_alpha   90.00
_cell.angle_beta   90.00
_cell.angle_gamma   90.00
#
_symmetry.space_group_name_H-M   'P 1'
#
loop_
_entity.id
_entity.type
_entity.pdbx_description
1 polymer ?
#
loop_
_entity_poly.entity_id
_entity_poly.type
_entity_poly.pdbx_seq_one_letter_code
_entity_poly.pdbx_strand_id
1 'polypeptide(L)'
;MATDEVMAIYDSIIFHLSSSFDYLAMLTQFIFGQNPQKNLQWITLVKHCYNKESEYGKRKFVDNIKRVDSEFVSKFNDYRSELIHRKKSTSFANVSWELKSGHVTTQFECSDKIKSNLKKIINKDLRYCITYASFMVIKETLLKISDVLHGMHDEFRENYNQLPVMNKGELQIFSMSGRNSTPESPSVSYWKKFMEYKKTSANTG
;
A
#
# COMPACT_ATOMS: atom_id res chain seq x y z
N MET A 1 5.66 -16.26 25.64
CA MET A 1 6.94 -16.94 25.31
C MET A 1 7.64 -16.17 24.20
N ALA A 2 8.96 -16.28 24.05
CA ALA A 2 9.70 -15.58 22.98
C ALA A 2 9.12 -15.82 21.57
N THR A 3 8.60 -17.03 21.33
CA THR A 3 7.87 -17.38 20.09
C THR A 3 6.63 -16.52 19.86
N ASP A 4 5.86 -16.20 20.92
CA ASP A 4 4.67 -15.36 20.82
C ASP A 4 5.03 -13.92 20.43
N GLU A 5 6.13 -13.40 20.98
CA GLU A 5 6.62 -12.05 20.68
C GLU A 5 7.11 -11.96 19.23
N VAL A 6 7.91 -12.93 18.77
CA VAL A 6 8.36 -13.00 17.37
C VAL A 6 7.18 -13.08 16.42
N MET A 7 6.16 -13.87 16.75
CA MET A 7 4.96 -13.99 15.92
C MET A 7 4.08 -12.75 15.97
N ALA A 8 4.01 -12.04 17.09
CA ALA A 8 3.30 -10.77 17.18
C ALA A 8 3.94 -9.71 16.29
N ILE A 9 5.28 -9.66 16.24
CA ILE A 9 6.02 -8.78 15.32
C ILE A 9 5.74 -9.19 13.87
N TYR A 10 5.82 -10.48 13.55
CA TYR A 10 5.49 -10.98 12.21
C TYR A 10 4.07 -10.58 11.78
N ASP A 11 3.07 -10.82 12.63
CA ASP A 11 1.69 -10.45 12.35
C ASP A 11 1.54 -8.95 12.13
N SER A 12 2.16 -8.14 12.99
CA SER A 12 2.18 -6.67 12.86
C SER A 12 2.74 -6.24 11.50
N ILE A 13 3.82 -6.86 11.03
CA ILE A 13 4.37 -6.61 9.68
C ILE A 13 3.31 -6.91 8.62
N ILE A 14 2.68 -8.08 8.66
CA ILE A 14 1.64 -8.44 7.67
C ILE A 14 0.48 -7.44 7.69
N PHE A 15 0.03 -7.04 8.88
CA PHE A 15 -1.04 -6.06 9.06
C PHE A 15 -0.69 -4.70 8.43
N HIS A 16 0.48 -4.14 8.74
CA HIS A 16 0.88 -2.83 8.24
C HIS A 16 1.16 -2.83 6.73
N LEU A 17 1.76 -3.90 6.19
CA LEU A 17 2.00 -4.02 4.76
C LEU A 17 0.69 -4.15 3.97
N SER A 18 -0.32 -4.84 4.51
CA SER A 18 -1.64 -4.93 3.87
C SER A 18 -2.35 -3.57 3.89
N SER A 19 -2.33 -2.87 5.03
CA SER A 19 -2.89 -1.52 5.15
C SER A 19 -2.23 -0.50 4.20
N SER A 20 -0.99 -0.73 3.79
CA SER A 20 -0.29 0.14 2.83
C SER A 20 -1.01 0.26 1.50
N PHE A 21 -1.73 -0.78 1.07
CA PHE A 21 -2.53 -0.74 -0.16
C PHE A 21 -3.81 0.08 -0.01
N ASP A 22 -4.42 0.13 1.18
CA ASP A 22 -5.54 1.05 1.44
C ASP A 22 -5.06 2.51 1.44
N TYR A 23 -3.88 2.80 1.99
CA TYR A 23 -3.29 4.14 1.86
C TYR A 23 -3.03 4.52 0.40
N LEU A 24 -2.56 3.57 -0.41
CA LEU A 24 -2.34 3.77 -1.84
C LEU A 24 -3.67 4.00 -2.60
N ALA A 25 -4.74 3.34 -2.18
CA ALA A 25 -6.06 3.55 -2.74
C ALA A 25 -6.62 4.94 -2.39
N MET A 26 -6.44 5.40 -1.15
CA MET A 26 -6.78 6.76 -0.75
C MET A 26 -5.95 7.81 -1.49
N LEU A 27 -4.66 7.56 -1.71
CA LEU A 27 -3.82 8.43 -2.53
C LEU A 27 -4.34 8.49 -3.98
N THR A 28 -4.75 7.36 -4.55
CA THR A 28 -5.35 7.30 -5.88
C THR A 28 -6.65 8.09 -5.95
N GLN A 29 -7.52 7.96 -4.94
CA GLN A 29 -8.77 8.72 -4.83
C GLN A 29 -8.50 10.23 -4.70
N PHE A 30 -7.52 10.60 -3.89
CA PHE A 30 -7.13 11.99 -3.70
C PHE A 30 -6.66 12.63 -5.01
N ILE A 31 -5.79 11.93 -5.74
CA ILE A 31 -5.17 12.44 -6.95
C ILE A 31 -6.12 12.38 -8.14
N PHE A 32 -6.82 11.28 -8.37
CA PHE A 32 -7.53 11.02 -9.63
C PHE A 32 -9.05 11.00 -9.49
N GLY A 33 -9.58 10.81 -8.28
CA GLY A 33 -11.01 10.77 -8.03
C GLY A 33 -11.70 12.13 -8.19
N GLN A 34 -13.01 12.07 -8.42
CA GLN A 34 -13.95 13.19 -8.46
C GLN A 34 -14.24 13.74 -7.06
N ASN A 35 -14.19 12.88 -6.03
CA ASN A 35 -14.30 13.27 -4.62
C ASN A 35 -13.03 12.91 -3.84
N PRO A 36 -12.01 13.79 -3.81
CA PRO A 36 -10.72 13.52 -3.18
C PRO A 36 -10.76 13.19 -1.68
N GLN A 37 -11.86 13.55 -0.98
CA GLN A 37 -12.00 13.36 0.46
C GLN A 37 -12.60 12.00 0.83
N LYS A 38 -13.02 11.21 -0.15
CA LYS A 38 -13.60 9.89 0.10
C LYS A 38 -12.51 8.92 0.56
N ASN A 39 -12.78 8.17 1.63
CA ASN A 39 -11.92 7.07 2.05
C ASN A 39 -12.14 5.86 1.12
N LEU A 40 -11.30 5.75 0.08
CA LEU A 40 -11.33 4.62 -0.85
C LEU A 40 -10.45 3.49 -0.35
N GLN A 41 -11.02 2.30 -0.19
CA GLN A 41 -10.29 1.07 0.12
C GLN A 41 -9.77 0.40 -1.15
N TRP A 42 -8.68 -0.37 -1.04
CA TRP A 42 -8.05 -1.05 -2.17
C TRP A 42 -9.03 -1.93 -2.95
N ILE A 43 -9.81 -2.77 -2.25
CA ILE A 43 -10.78 -3.66 -2.91
C ILE A 43 -11.85 -2.90 -3.71
N THR A 44 -12.22 -1.69 -3.26
CA THR A 44 -13.18 -0.84 -3.95
C THR A 44 -12.54 -0.17 -5.16
N LEU A 45 -11.28 0.28 -5.04
CA LEU A 45 -10.51 0.80 -6.18
C LEU A 45 -10.36 -0.25 -7.28
N VAL A 46 -10.03 -1.49 -6.93
CA VAL A 46 -9.92 -2.61 -7.88
C VAL A 46 -11.24 -2.83 -8.61
N LYS A 47 -12.38 -2.85 -7.89
CA LYS A 47 -13.71 -2.97 -8.50
C LYS A 47 -13.99 -1.87 -9.52
N HIS A 48 -13.63 -0.63 -9.19
CA HIS A 48 -13.76 0.47 -10.16
C HIS A 48 -12.84 0.26 -11.37
N CYS A 49 -11.59 -0.17 -11.19
CA CYS A 49 -10.67 -0.45 -12.29
C CYS A 49 -11.23 -1.50 -13.28
N TYR A 50 -12.04 -2.45 -12.82
CA TYR A 50 -12.74 -3.41 -13.71
C TYR A 50 -13.95 -2.81 -14.43
N ASN A 51 -14.59 -1.78 -13.86
CA ASN A 51 -15.70 -1.07 -14.50
C ASN A 51 -15.18 0.04 -15.43
N LYS A 52 -15.32 -0.16 -16.75
CA LYS A 52 -14.91 0.80 -17.79
C LYS A 52 -15.62 2.16 -17.70
N GLU A 53 -16.83 2.19 -17.15
CA GLU A 53 -17.62 3.39 -16.94
C GLU A 53 -17.28 4.12 -15.63
N SER A 54 -16.37 3.57 -14.82
CA SER A 54 -15.92 4.26 -13.61
C SER A 54 -14.95 5.39 -13.94
N GLU A 55 -14.81 6.32 -13.00
CA GLU A 55 -13.84 7.43 -13.06
C GLU A 55 -12.36 6.98 -13.22
N TYR A 56 -12.08 5.70 -12.94
CA TYR A 56 -10.76 5.10 -13.09
C TYR A 56 -10.63 4.22 -14.33
N GLY A 57 -11.73 3.71 -14.90
CA GLY A 57 -11.74 2.59 -15.86
C GLY A 57 -10.97 2.81 -17.16
N LYS A 58 -10.65 4.06 -17.51
CA LYS A 58 -9.90 4.46 -18.70
C LYS A 58 -8.49 4.98 -18.39
N ARG A 59 -8.05 4.94 -17.13
CA ARG A 59 -6.73 5.43 -16.69
C ARG A 59 -5.65 4.41 -17.00
N LYS A 60 -4.42 4.88 -17.23
CA LYS A 60 -3.26 4.02 -17.55
C LYS A 60 -2.88 3.10 -16.40
N PHE A 61 -3.00 3.56 -15.15
CA PHE A 61 -2.63 2.76 -13.98
C PHE A 61 -3.58 1.59 -13.69
N VAL A 62 -4.71 1.47 -14.41
CA VAL A 62 -5.71 0.41 -14.19
C VAL A 62 -5.10 -0.97 -14.30
N ASP A 63 -4.25 -1.20 -15.30
CA ASP A 63 -3.66 -2.51 -15.56
C ASP A 63 -2.64 -2.88 -14.46
N ASN A 64 -1.87 -1.89 -13.97
CA ASN A 64 -0.98 -2.07 -12.83
C ASN A 64 -1.77 -2.49 -11.58
N ILE A 65 -2.88 -1.80 -11.27
CA ILE A 65 -3.72 -2.12 -10.11
C ILE A 65 -4.31 -3.53 -10.22
N LYS A 66 -4.90 -3.88 -11.37
CA LYS A 66 -5.48 -5.21 -11.59
C LYS A 66 -4.45 -6.32 -11.46
N ARG A 67 -3.27 -6.12 -12.03
CA ARG A 67 -2.16 -7.08 -11.97
C ARG A 67 -1.66 -7.25 -10.54
N VAL A 68 -1.36 -6.14 -9.85
CA VAL A 68 -0.89 -6.16 -8.46
C VAL A 68 -1.91 -6.83 -7.53
N ASP A 69 -3.20 -6.55 -7.71
CA ASP A 69 -4.26 -7.16 -6.92
C ASP A 69 -4.35 -8.69 -7.13
N SER A 70 -4.46 -9.13 -8.38
CA SER A 70 -4.62 -10.54 -8.72
C SER A 70 -3.38 -11.38 -8.43
N GLU A 71 -2.18 -10.81 -8.60
CA GLU A 71 -0.93 -11.49 -8.34
C GLU A 71 -0.64 -11.63 -6.84
N PHE A 72 -0.94 -10.59 -6.06
CA PHE A 72 -0.44 -10.39 -4.71
C PHE A 72 -1.51 -9.94 -3.69
N VAL A 73 -2.09 -8.73 -3.83
CA VAL A 73 -2.83 -8.08 -2.72
C VAL A 73 -4.07 -8.84 -2.28
N SER A 74 -4.83 -9.41 -3.23
CA SER A 74 -6.02 -10.23 -2.91
C SER A 74 -5.68 -11.37 -1.94
N LYS A 75 -4.69 -12.19 -2.30
CA LYS A 75 -4.20 -13.32 -1.50
C LYS A 75 -3.57 -12.86 -0.19
N PHE A 76 -2.90 -11.72 -0.21
CA PHE A 76 -2.28 -11.15 0.98
C PHE A 76 -3.33 -10.69 2.00
N ASN A 77 -4.45 -10.13 1.53
CA ASN A 77 -5.57 -9.74 2.37
C ASN A 77 -6.34 -10.95 2.91
N ASP A 78 -6.47 -12.03 2.14
CA ASP A 78 -7.01 -13.30 2.63
C ASP A 78 -6.15 -13.83 3.78
N TYR A 79 -4.83 -13.86 3.59
CA TYR A 79 -3.90 -14.30 4.63
C TYR A 79 -3.96 -13.42 5.89
N ARG A 80 -3.99 -12.09 5.73
CA ARG A 80 -4.20 -11.15 6.84
C ARG A 80 -5.49 -11.49 7.62
N SER A 81 -6.58 -11.75 6.91
CA SER A 81 -7.87 -12.07 7.54
C SER A 81 -7.78 -13.35 8.37
N GLU A 82 -7.09 -14.38 7.85
CA GLU A 82 -6.82 -15.60 8.62
C GLU A 82 -6.00 -15.35 9.89
N LEU A 83 -5.02 -14.44 9.84
CA LEU A 83 -4.19 -14.11 11.00
C LEU A 83 -4.99 -13.43 12.13
N ILE A 84 -6.02 -12.65 11.81
CA ILE A 84 -6.91 -12.03 12.81
C ILE A 84 -7.71 -13.10 13.56
N HIS A 85 -8.12 -14.15 12.86
CA HIS A 85 -9.00 -15.19 13.39
C HIS A 85 -8.28 -16.39 14.00
N ARG A 86 -6.94 -16.42 13.98
CA ARG A 86 -6.19 -17.51 14.60
C ARG A 86 -6.24 -17.38 16.13
N LYS A 87 -6.58 -18.47 16.83
CA LYS A 87 -6.23 -18.60 18.26
C LYS A 87 -4.70 -18.53 18.36
N LYS A 88 -4.16 -17.91 19.44
CA LYS A 88 -2.70 -17.75 19.69
C LYS A 88 -1.92 -18.94 19.11
N SER A 89 -1.16 -18.66 18.06
CA SER A 89 -0.70 -19.66 17.11
C SER A 89 0.36 -20.57 17.69
N THR A 90 0.18 -21.86 17.46
CA THR A 90 1.21 -22.88 17.29
C THR A 90 2.27 -22.43 16.28
N SER A 91 3.22 -21.60 16.73
CA SER A 91 4.45 -21.30 16.00
C SER A 91 5.57 -22.11 16.66
N PHE A 92 6.23 -22.92 15.84
CA PHE A 92 7.19 -23.92 16.31
C PHE A 92 8.58 -23.30 16.22
N ALA A 93 9.12 -22.88 17.37
CA ALA A 93 10.54 -22.65 17.50
C ALA A 93 11.26 -24.00 17.39
N ASN A 94 12.15 -24.14 16.40
CA ASN A 94 13.02 -25.30 16.30
C ASN A 94 14.35 -24.95 16.97
N VAL A 95 14.65 -25.64 18.06
CA VAL A 95 15.96 -25.52 18.73
C VAL A 95 16.86 -26.61 18.18
N SER A 96 17.93 -26.22 17.50
CA SER A 96 18.99 -27.14 17.05
C SER A 96 20.17 -27.06 18.01
N TRP A 97 20.60 -28.22 18.49
CA TRP A 97 21.72 -28.36 19.41
C TRP A 97 22.88 -29.01 18.68
N GLU A 98 24.01 -28.30 18.53
CA GLU A 98 25.24 -28.91 18.05
C GLU A 98 26.07 -29.38 19.25
N LEU A 99 25.92 -30.66 19.62
CA LEU A 99 26.62 -31.26 20.77
C LEU A 99 28.15 -31.21 20.66
N LYS A 100 28.72 -31.04 19.46
CA LYS A 100 30.18 -31.08 19.23
C LYS A 100 30.90 -29.76 19.55
N SER A 101 30.18 -28.64 19.62
CA SER A 101 30.77 -27.30 19.75
C SER A 101 30.28 -26.54 21.00
N GLY A 102 29.34 -27.11 21.76
CA GLY A 102 28.64 -26.40 22.84
C GLY A 102 27.76 -25.24 22.35
N HIS A 103 27.56 -25.11 21.04
CA HIS A 103 26.75 -24.05 20.46
C HIS A 103 25.30 -24.51 20.30
N VAL A 104 24.39 -23.69 20.82
CA VAL A 104 22.95 -23.86 20.70
C VAL A 104 22.44 -22.86 19.68
N THR A 105 21.87 -23.34 18.58
CA THR A 105 21.25 -22.47 17.57
C THR A 105 19.74 -22.62 17.67
N THR A 106 19.08 -21.59 18.19
CA THR A 106 17.62 -21.51 18.22
C THR A 106 17.12 -20.78 16.98
N GLN A 107 16.23 -21.41 16.21
CA GLN A 107 15.65 -20.84 15.01
C GLN A 107 14.11 -20.85 15.07
N PHE A 108 13.49 -19.70 14.83
CA PHE A 108 12.05 -19.60 14.65
C PHE A 108 11.72 -19.89 13.19
N GLU A 109 11.23 -21.08 12.89
CA GLU A 109 10.98 -21.52 11.52
C GLU A 109 9.55 -21.23 11.06
N CYS A 110 9.40 -20.99 9.75
CA CYS A 110 8.10 -20.87 9.12
C CYS A 110 7.36 -22.20 9.15
N SER A 111 6.14 -22.19 9.68
CA SER A 111 5.22 -23.33 9.55
C SER A 111 4.84 -23.58 8.09
N ASP A 112 4.37 -24.78 7.79
CA ASP A 112 3.83 -25.11 6.45
C ASP A 112 2.68 -24.19 6.05
N LYS A 113 1.90 -23.71 7.03
CA LYS A 113 0.85 -22.72 6.78
C LYS A 113 1.42 -21.38 6.29
N ILE A 114 2.50 -20.88 6.90
CA ILE A 114 3.17 -19.66 6.43
C ILE A 114 3.74 -19.88 5.02
N LYS A 115 4.46 -20.98 4.82
CA LYS A 115 5.06 -21.32 3.52
C LYS A 115 4.01 -21.47 2.41
N SER A 116 2.86 -22.06 2.70
CA SER A 116 1.77 -22.23 1.74
C SER A 116 1.15 -20.89 1.33
N ASN A 117 0.91 -20.00 2.29
CA ASN A 117 0.38 -18.66 2.02
C ASN A 117 1.39 -17.78 1.26
N LEU A 118 2.68 -17.96 1.52
CA LEU A 118 3.76 -17.19 0.89
C LEU A 118 4.40 -17.90 -0.31
N LYS A 119 3.79 -18.95 -0.88
CA LYS A 119 4.38 -19.79 -1.93
C LYS A 119 4.80 -19.08 -3.22
N LYS A 120 4.29 -17.86 -3.46
CA LYS A 120 4.70 -17.00 -4.58
C LYS A 120 5.91 -16.12 -4.27
N ILE A 121 6.27 -16.02 -3.00
CA ILE A 121 7.32 -15.14 -2.48
C ILE A 121 8.53 -15.97 -2.02
N ILE A 122 8.28 -17.14 -1.42
CA ILE A 122 9.31 -18.06 -0.92
C ILE A 122 9.05 -19.49 -1.42
N ASN A 123 10.11 -20.29 -1.57
CA ASN A 123 9.99 -21.69 -1.98
C ASN A 123 9.49 -22.56 -0.82
N LYS A 124 8.27 -23.10 -0.92
CA LYS A 124 7.65 -23.91 0.14
C LYS A 124 8.45 -25.15 0.59
N ASP A 125 9.34 -25.66 -0.27
CA ASP A 125 10.11 -26.89 -0.04
C ASP A 125 11.41 -26.62 0.76
N LEU A 126 11.76 -25.34 0.95
CA LEU A 126 12.93 -24.93 1.73
C LEU A 126 12.55 -24.54 3.17
N ARG A 127 13.52 -24.65 4.08
CA ARG A 127 13.39 -24.20 5.47
C ARG A 127 13.78 -22.73 5.57
N TYR A 128 12.87 -21.91 6.06
CA TYR A 128 13.08 -20.49 6.28
C TYR A 128 12.78 -20.11 7.71
N CYS A 129 13.52 -19.14 8.25
CA CYS A 129 13.13 -18.49 9.49
C CYS A 129 12.05 -17.43 9.25
N ILE A 130 11.28 -17.14 10.29
CA ILE A 130 10.27 -16.07 10.31
C ILE A 130 10.88 -14.74 9.85
N THR A 131 12.09 -14.39 10.32
CA THR A 131 12.80 -13.17 9.93
C THR A 131 13.03 -13.09 8.42
N TYR A 132 13.44 -14.19 7.79
CA TYR A 132 13.64 -14.24 6.35
C TYR A 132 12.31 -14.07 5.60
N ALA A 133 11.25 -14.76 6.03
CA ALA A 133 9.94 -14.61 5.45
C ALA A 133 9.42 -13.16 5.59
N SER A 134 9.59 -12.52 6.75
CA SER A 134 9.26 -11.11 6.96
C SER A 134 9.97 -10.20 5.95
N PHE A 135 11.29 -10.36 5.81
CA PHE A 135 12.08 -9.59 4.85
C PHE A 135 11.56 -9.76 3.42
N MET A 136 11.28 -10.99 3.02
CA MET A 136 10.80 -11.29 1.67
C MET A 136 9.42 -10.69 1.40
N VAL A 137 8.51 -10.72 2.37
CA VAL A 137 7.19 -10.08 2.24
C VAL A 137 7.33 -8.56 2.14
N ILE A 138 8.16 -7.93 2.97
CA ILE A 138 8.42 -6.48 2.90
C ILE A 138 8.94 -6.10 1.52
N LYS A 139 9.94 -6.82 1.01
CA LYS A 139 10.51 -6.60 -0.32
C LYS A 139 9.43 -6.70 -1.41
N GLU A 140 8.63 -7.75 -1.39
CA GLU A 140 7.59 -7.96 -2.39
C GLU A 140 6.53 -6.85 -2.32
N THR A 141 6.10 -6.45 -1.12
CA THR A 141 5.17 -5.32 -0.94
C THR A 141 5.73 -4.03 -1.55
N LEU A 142 6.99 -3.70 -1.32
CA LEU A 142 7.62 -2.51 -1.89
C LEU A 142 7.66 -2.55 -3.42
N LEU A 143 7.97 -3.71 -4.02
CA LEU A 143 7.94 -3.89 -5.47
C LEU A 143 6.54 -3.68 -6.03
N LYS A 144 5.50 -4.23 -5.38
CA LYS A 144 4.11 -4.08 -5.81
C LYS A 144 3.58 -2.66 -5.64
N ILE A 145 4.01 -1.94 -4.60
CA ILE A 145 3.72 -0.51 -4.46
C ILE A 145 4.38 0.28 -5.59
N SER A 146 5.66 0.00 -5.89
CA SER A 146 6.38 0.64 -6.98
C SER A 146 5.71 0.43 -8.34
N ASP A 147 5.19 -0.78 -8.60
CA ASP A 147 4.44 -1.09 -9.83
C ASP A 147 3.22 -0.19 -10.01
N VAL A 148 2.45 0.07 -8.94
CA VAL A 148 1.28 0.96 -9.00
C VAL A 148 1.73 2.41 -9.19
N LEU A 149 2.74 2.85 -8.43
CA LEU A 149 3.26 4.22 -8.52
C LEU A 149 3.83 4.53 -9.91
N HIS A 150 4.46 3.58 -10.58
CA HIS A 150 4.90 3.73 -11.98
C HIS A 150 3.71 3.95 -12.92
N GLY A 151 2.62 3.20 -12.77
CA GLY A 151 1.42 3.42 -13.58
C GLY A 151 0.81 4.80 -13.34
N MET A 152 0.79 5.28 -12.10
CA MET A 152 0.34 6.63 -11.76
C MET A 152 1.27 7.70 -12.34
N HIS A 153 2.58 7.47 -12.31
CA HIS A 153 3.58 8.35 -12.92
C HIS A 153 3.39 8.45 -14.44
N ASP A 154 3.14 7.33 -15.12
CA ASP A 154 2.88 7.32 -16.57
C ASP A 154 1.59 8.09 -16.93
N GLU A 155 0.56 7.98 -16.09
CA GLU A 155 -0.66 8.80 -16.19
C GLU A 155 -0.34 10.30 -16.08
N PHE A 156 0.49 10.70 -15.11
CA PHE A 156 0.93 12.10 -14.96
C PHE A 156 1.73 12.59 -16.17
N ARG A 157 2.74 11.83 -16.60
CA ARG A 157 3.64 12.22 -17.69
C ARG A 157 2.91 12.49 -19.00
N GLU A 158 1.81 11.78 -19.26
CA GLU A 158 1.13 11.87 -20.55
C GLU A 158 -0.09 12.80 -20.53
N ASN A 159 -0.81 12.84 -19.41
CA ASN A 159 -2.08 13.57 -19.31
C ASN A 159 -1.97 14.90 -18.54
N TYR A 160 -0.86 15.13 -17.82
CA TYR A 160 -0.66 16.27 -16.93
C TYR A 160 0.67 16.99 -17.22
N ASN A 161 0.87 17.39 -18.48
CA ASN A 161 2.04 18.16 -18.94
C ASN A 161 2.10 19.61 -18.45
N GLN A 162 1.05 20.08 -17.79
CA GLN A 162 1.02 21.37 -17.11
C GLN A 162 0.66 21.11 -15.65
N LEU A 163 1.68 20.95 -14.81
CA LEU A 163 1.51 21.27 -13.39
C LEU A 163 0.93 22.70 -13.34
N PRO A 164 0.01 23.02 -12.40
CA PRO A 164 -0.42 24.39 -12.21
C PRO A 164 0.84 25.25 -12.01
N VAL A 165 1.19 26.02 -13.04
CA VAL A 165 2.38 26.85 -13.04
C VAL A 165 2.16 27.88 -11.95
N MET A 166 2.94 27.75 -10.87
CA MET A 166 3.04 28.79 -9.87
C MET A 166 3.46 30.06 -10.60
N ASN A 167 2.70 31.15 -10.43
CA ASN A 167 3.22 32.46 -10.80
C ASN A 167 4.56 32.61 -10.07
N LYS A 168 5.62 32.75 -10.87
CA LYS A 168 7.02 32.64 -10.50
C LYS A 168 7.32 33.33 -9.16
N GLY A 169 7.88 32.57 -8.21
CA GLY A 169 8.91 33.11 -7.32
C GLY A 169 8.51 33.76 -6.00
N GLU A 170 7.24 33.75 -5.57
CA GLU A 170 6.89 34.28 -4.25
C GLU A 170 6.68 33.16 -3.23
N LEU A 171 7.50 33.18 -2.18
CA LEU A 171 7.35 32.33 -1.00
C LEU A 171 6.02 32.72 -0.29
N GLN A 172 4.91 32.09 -0.66
CA GLN A 172 3.62 32.29 0.01
C GLN A 172 3.62 31.56 1.35
N ILE A 173 3.94 32.27 2.43
CA ILE A 173 3.88 31.76 3.81
C ILE A 173 2.44 31.77 4.34
N PHE A 174 1.55 32.62 3.79
CA PHE A 174 0.15 32.74 4.17
C PHE A 174 -0.75 33.08 2.96
N SER A 175 -2.02 32.68 3.01
CA SER A 175 -3.07 33.14 2.10
C SER A 175 -4.09 33.98 2.86
N MET A 176 -4.62 35.05 2.25
CA MET A 176 -5.68 35.86 2.86
C MET A 176 -7.03 35.55 2.22
N SER A 177 -8.03 35.20 3.04
CA SER A 177 -9.41 35.07 2.59
C SER A 177 -10.11 36.43 2.68
N GLY A 178 -10.66 36.91 1.56
CA GLY A 178 -11.12 38.30 1.38
C GLY A 178 -12.35 38.74 2.20
N ARG A 179 -12.68 38.08 3.31
CA ARG A 179 -13.79 38.48 4.20
C ARG A 179 -13.39 38.74 5.65
N ASN A 180 -12.35 38.09 6.16
CA ASN A 180 -11.77 38.37 7.46
C ASN A 180 -10.26 38.25 7.28
N SER A 181 -9.51 39.28 7.61
CA SER A 181 -8.06 39.40 7.40
C SER A 181 -7.23 38.45 8.29
N THR A 182 -7.68 37.22 8.47
CA THR A 182 -6.97 36.16 9.18
C THR A 182 -6.01 35.48 8.21
N PRO A 183 -4.70 35.43 8.54
CA PRO A 183 -3.74 34.68 7.74
C PRO A 183 -4.09 33.19 7.80
N GLU A 184 -4.45 32.61 6.66
CA GLU A 184 -4.68 31.18 6.49
C GLU A 184 -3.41 30.52 5.96
N SER A 185 -3.24 29.22 6.23
CA SER A 185 -2.17 28.44 5.60
C SER A 185 -2.25 28.59 4.07
N PRO A 186 -1.12 28.73 3.37
CA PRO A 186 -1.09 28.82 1.92
C PRO A 186 -1.70 27.56 1.27
N SER A 187 -1.69 26.42 1.96
CA SER A 187 -2.38 25.20 1.53
C SER A 187 -3.88 25.40 1.28
N VAL A 188 -4.55 26.36 1.94
CA VAL A 188 -5.99 26.61 1.75
C VAL A 188 -6.28 27.21 0.38
N SER A 189 -5.46 28.15 -0.08
CA SER A 189 -5.61 28.72 -1.42
C SER A 189 -5.26 27.68 -2.50
N TYR A 190 -4.24 26.84 -2.27
CA TYR A 190 -3.91 25.72 -3.14
C TYR A 190 -5.04 24.69 -3.22
N TRP A 191 -5.66 24.37 -2.08
CA TRP A 191 -6.78 23.44 -2.03
C TRP A 191 -7.99 23.94 -2.83
N LYS A 192 -8.34 25.24 -2.69
CA LYS A 192 -9.43 25.85 -3.47
C LYS A 192 -9.16 25.74 -4.98
N LYS A 193 -7.95 26.11 -5.42
CA LYS A 193 -7.53 25.98 -6.84
C LYS A 193 -7.54 24.54 -7.33
N PHE A 194 -7.06 23.59 -6.52
CA PHE A 194 -7.09 22.17 -6.86
C PHE A 194 -8.52 21.66 -7.03
N MET A 195 -9.42 22.03 -6.12
CA MET A 195 -10.84 21.67 -6.21
C MET A 195 -11.55 22.34 -7.39
N GLU A 196 -11.16 23.57 -7.78
CA GLU A 196 -11.63 24.24 -8.99
C GLU A 196 -11.16 23.50 -10.26
N TYR A 197 -9.88 23.17 -10.35
CA TYR A 197 -9.31 22.36 -11.45
C TYR A 197 -10.04 21.02 -11.61
N LYS A 198 -10.39 20.38 -10.49
CA LYS A 198 -11.17 19.13 -10.50
C LYS A 198 -12.58 19.30 -11.06
N LYS A 199 -13.25 20.42 -10.77
CA LYS A 199 -14.58 20.72 -11.31
C LYS A 199 -14.56 20.96 -12.83
N THR A 200 -13.53 21.61 -13.35
CA THR A 200 -13.39 21.85 -14.80
C THR A 200 -13.01 20.57 -15.57
N SER A 201 -12.14 19.73 -15.00
CA SER A 201 -11.72 18.46 -15.60
C SER A 201 -12.86 17.43 -15.73
N ALA A 202 -13.90 17.54 -14.91
CA ALA A 202 -15.08 16.68 -14.95
C ALA A 202 -16.09 17.06 -16.05
N ASN A 203 -15.99 18.26 -16.61
CA ASN A 203 -16.90 18.77 -17.65
C ASN A 203 -16.36 18.59 -19.08
N THR A 204 -15.17 18.01 -19.25
CA THR A 204 -14.51 17.82 -20.55
C THR A 204 -14.16 16.35 -20.84
N GLY A 205 -14.79 15.41 -20.14
CA GLY A 205 -14.60 13.96 -20.31
C GLY A 205 -15.85 13.25 -20.78
#